data_AF-A0A435T9B5-F1
#
_entry.id   AF-A0A435T9B5-F1
#
_cell.length_a   1.000
_cell.length_b   1.000
_cell.length_c   1.000
_cell.angle_alpha   90.00
_cell.angle_beta   90.00
_cell.angle_gamma   90.00
#
_symmetry.space_group_name_H-M   'P 1'
#
loop_
_entity.id
_entity.type
_entity.pdbx_description
1 polymer ?
#
loop_
_entity_poly.entity_id
_entity_poly.type
_entity_poly.pdbx_seq_one_letter_code
_entity_poly.pdbx_strand_id
1 'polypeptide(L)'
;KILSGAAEAIVDNALNGWGSQPSAFPAEVRQAYVEALRTPAHAHAICEEYRAAATLDREHDHADKAAGRRIRCPLLALWSGQGALADWYAGEGGPLALWRGWADDVRGQPMPGGHFFPEENPARTADLLAGFFSETGHGISPRSELPSPSL
;
A
#
# COMPACT_ATOMS: atom_id res chain seq x y z
N LYS A 1 3.77 17.50 -22.97
CA LYS A 1 4.07 16.35 -22.08
C LYS A 1 4.53 16.91 -20.73
N ILE A 2 3.59 17.22 -19.83
CA ILE A 2 3.89 17.92 -18.57
C ILE A 2 4.75 17.06 -17.64
N LEU A 3 4.41 15.77 -17.50
CA LEU A 3 5.11 14.82 -16.61
C LEU A 3 6.60 14.73 -16.87
N SER A 4 7.02 14.44 -18.10
CA SER A 4 8.44 14.32 -18.44
C SER A 4 9.14 15.68 -18.61
N GLY A 5 8.39 16.76 -18.90
CA GLY A 5 8.95 18.10 -19.14
C GLY A 5 9.14 18.95 -17.88
N ALA A 6 8.55 18.52 -16.76
CA ALA A 6 8.63 19.19 -15.45
C ALA A 6 8.79 18.17 -14.31
N ALA A 7 9.55 17.09 -14.57
CA ALA A 7 9.67 15.96 -13.66
C ALA A 7 10.14 16.38 -12.25
N GLU A 8 11.10 17.31 -12.17
CA GLU A 8 11.60 17.87 -10.91
C GLU A 8 10.49 18.54 -10.12
N ALA A 9 9.74 19.44 -10.76
CA ALA A 9 8.67 20.18 -10.08
C ALA A 9 7.56 19.24 -9.60
N ILE A 10 7.27 18.17 -10.35
CA ILE A 10 6.27 17.18 -9.98
C ILE A 10 6.74 16.33 -8.80
N VAL A 11 7.99 15.85 -8.84
CA VAL A 11 8.61 15.10 -7.74
C VAL A 11 8.68 16.01 -6.50
N ASP A 12 9.19 17.22 -6.62
CA ASP A 12 9.30 18.17 -5.51
C ASP A 12 7.93 18.50 -4.91
N ASN A 13 6.90 18.64 -5.73
CA ASN A 13 5.55 18.84 -5.24
C ASN A 13 5.04 17.63 -4.43
N ALA A 14 5.30 16.40 -4.88
CA ALA A 14 4.92 15.20 -4.14
C ALA A 14 5.71 15.06 -2.82
N LEU A 15 7.03 15.18 -2.88
CA LEU A 15 7.92 15.00 -1.71
C LEU A 15 7.64 16.05 -0.62
N ASN A 16 7.30 17.28 -1.00
CA ASN A 16 6.98 18.35 -0.05
C ASN A 16 5.49 18.41 0.34
N GLY A 17 4.59 17.92 -0.53
CA GLY A 17 3.15 18.09 -0.38
C GLY A 17 2.46 16.98 0.42
N TRP A 18 3.11 15.82 0.60
CA TRP A 18 2.49 14.65 1.22
C TRP A 18 2.91 14.41 2.67
N GLY A 19 3.41 15.45 3.34
CA GLY A 19 3.59 15.50 4.79
C GLY A 19 4.91 14.93 5.32
N SER A 20 5.81 14.48 4.44
CA SER A 20 7.12 13.97 4.83
C SER A 20 8.15 15.09 4.97
N GLN A 21 9.09 14.93 5.91
CA GLN A 21 10.16 15.91 6.08
C GLN A 21 11.11 15.91 4.87
N PRO A 22 11.55 17.07 4.35
CA PRO A 22 12.47 17.14 3.23
C PRO A 22 13.79 16.37 3.46
N SER A 23 14.23 16.26 4.71
CA SER A 23 15.43 15.50 5.09
C SER A 23 15.31 13.99 4.86
N ALA A 24 14.10 13.48 4.65
CA ALA A 24 13.86 12.06 4.32
C ALA A 24 14.34 11.69 2.91
N PHE A 25 14.61 12.69 2.06
CA PHE A 25 15.03 12.47 0.68
C PHE A 25 16.41 13.06 0.43
N PRO A 26 17.48 12.28 0.69
CA PRO A 26 18.81 12.60 0.20
C PRO A 26 18.80 12.89 -1.31
N ALA A 27 19.75 13.71 -1.77
CA ALA A 27 19.77 14.20 -3.15
C ALA A 27 19.76 13.06 -4.17
N GLU A 28 20.47 11.97 -3.89
CA GLU A 28 20.53 10.77 -4.72
C GLU A 28 19.18 10.05 -4.83
N VAL A 29 18.41 9.97 -3.74
CA VAL A 29 17.07 9.36 -3.72
C VAL A 29 16.11 10.22 -4.53
N ARG A 30 16.14 11.54 -4.31
CA ARG A 30 15.35 12.49 -5.10
C ARG A 30 15.67 12.39 -6.59
N GLN A 31 16.96 12.34 -6.96
CA GLN A 31 17.38 12.25 -8.37
C GLN A 31 16.92 10.94 -9.02
N ALA A 32 16.87 9.83 -8.27
CA ALA A 32 16.33 8.57 -8.78
C ALA A 32 14.85 8.70 -9.19
N TYR A 33 14.02 9.36 -8.37
CA TYR A 33 12.62 9.62 -8.72
C TYR A 33 12.49 10.54 -9.95
N VAL A 34 13.29 11.60 -10.02
CA VAL A 34 13.28 12.53 -11.16
C VAL A 34 13.65 11.82 -12.45
N GLU A 35 14.72 11.02 -12.45
CA GLU A 35 15.16 10.30 -13.66
C GLU A 35 14.15 9.25 -14.10
N ALA A 36 13.54 8.55 -13.15
CA ALA A 36 12.44 7.63 -13.45
C ALA A 36 11.29 8.35 -14.16
N LEU A 37 10.86 9.52 -13.67
CA LEU A 37 9.74 10.28 -14.25
C LEU A 37 10.09 10.98 -15.58
N ARG A 38 11.35 11.35 -15.80
CA ARG A 38 11.82 11.91 -17.08
C ARG A 38 11.72 10.91 -18.23
N THR A 39 11.87 9.61 -17.94
CA THR A 39 11.80 8.56 -18.95
C THR A 39 10.37 8.49 -19.55
N PRO A 40 10.18 8.78 -20.86
CA PRO A 40 8.84 8.88 -21.44
C PRO A 40 7.99 7.61 -21.32
N ALA A 41 8.63 6.45 -21.39
CA ALA A 41 7.95 5.16 -21.23
C ALA A 41 7.41 4.99 -19.79
N HIS A 42 8.18 5.39 -18.78
CA HIS A 42 7.74 5.33 -17.38
C HIS A 42 6.63 6.33 -17.11
N ALA A 43 6.76 7.58 -17.58
CA ALA A 43 5.70 8.58 -17.45
C ALA A 43 4.38 8.12 -18.10
N HIS A 44 4.47 7.48 -19.28
CA HIS A 44 3.31 6.87 -19.92
C HIS A 44 2.72 5.74 -19.08
N ALA A 45 3.56 4.82 -18.59
CA ALA A 45 3.12 3.71 -17.74
C ALA A 45 2.42 4.20 -16.46
N ILE A 46 2.95 5.22 -15.78
CA ILE A 46 2.30 5.86 -14.62
C ILE A 46 0.93 6.42 -15.02
N CYS A 47 0.82 7.12 -16.16
CA CYS A 47 -0.48 7.58 -16.63
C CYS A 47 -1.45 6.43 -16.92
N GLU A 48 -0.98 5.31 -17.47
CA GLU A 48 -1.83 4.13 -17.70
C GLU A 48 -2.25 3.47 -16.38
N GLU A 49 -1.39 3.43 -15.37
CA GLU A 49 -1.72 2.97 -14.01
C GLU A 49 -2.89 3.78 -13.43
N TYR A 50 -2.84 5.12 -13.48
CA TYR A 50 -3.94 5.95 -13.00
C TYR A 50 -5.23 5.79 -13.82
N ARG A 51 -5.14 5.48 -15.13
CA ARG A 51 -6.32 5.18 -15.95
C ARG A 51 -6.95 3.84 -15.56
N ALA A 52 -6.12 2.81 -15.35
CA ALA A 52 -6.58 1.51 -14.87
C ALA A 52 -7.22 1.63 -13.48
N ALA A 53 -6.61 2.36 -12.56
CA ALA A 53 -7.12 2.61 -11.20
C ALA A 53 -8.49 3.30 -11.21
N ALA A 54 -8.75 4.18 -12.17
CA ALA A 54 -10.03 4.85 -12.33
C ALA A 54 -11.11 3.99 -13.04
N THR A 55 -10.72 2.85 -13.64
CA THR A 55 -11.60 2.02 -14.49
C THR A 55 -11.49 0.54 -14.15
N LEU A 56 -10.59 -0.19 -14.82
CA LEU A 56 -10.45 -1.65 -14.77
C LEU A 56 -10.25 -2.17 -13.33
N ASP A 57 -9.43 -1.49 -12.52
CA ASP A 57 -9.16 -1.95 -11.15
C ASP A 57 -10.42 -1.88 -10.28
N ARG A 58 -11.27 -0.87 -10.50
CA ARG A 58 -12.57 -0.78 -9.82
C ARG A 58 -13.49 -1.92 -10.23
N GLU A 59 -13.51 -2.28 -11.51
CA GLU A 59 -14.33 -3.40 -12.00
C GLU A 59 -13.88 -4.72 -11.37
N HIS A 60 -12.55 -4.95 -11.29
CA HIS A 60 -11.99 -6.12 -10.63
C HIS A 60 -12.33 -6.16 -9.13
N ASP A 61 -12.15 -5.04 -8.42
CA ASP A 61 -12.49 -4.93 -7.01
C ASP A 61 -13.99 -5.22 -6.75
N HIS A 62 -14.87 -4.65 -7.57
CA HIS A 62 -16.30 -4.90 -7.48
C HIS A 62 -16.66 -6.37 -7.76
N ALA A 63 -16.01 -6.99 -8.75
CA ALA A 63 -16.22 -8.41 -9.06
C ALA A 63 -15.75 -9.33 -7.93
N ASP A 64 -14.61 -9.03 -7.30
CA ASP A 64 -14.11 -9.74 -6.12
C ASP A 64 -15.09 -9.63 -4.95
N LYS A 65 -15.61 -8.43 -4.68
CA LYS A 65 -16.62 -8.19 -3.64
C LYS A 65 -17.91 -8.94 -3.91
N ALA A 66 -18.43 -8.87 -5.14
CA ALA A 66 -19.66 -9.56 -5.52
C ALA A 66 -19.52 -11.09 -5.41
N ALA A 67 -18.32 -11.62 -5.69
CA ALA A 67 -18.02 -13.04 -5.56
C ALA A 67 -17.61 -13.45 -4.13
N GLY A 68 -17.56 -12.52 -3.16
CA GLY A 68 -17.13 -12.78 -1.80
C GLY A 68 -15.66 -13.23 -1.69
N ARG A 69 -14.81 -12.88 -2.66
CA ARG A 69 -13.38 -13.19 -2.61
C ARG A 69 -12.70 -12.36 -1.52
N ARG A 70 -11.79 -13.01 -0.79
CA ARG A 70 -11.05 -12.42 0.33
C ARG A 70 -9.58 -12.80 0.24
N ILE A 71 -8.71 -11.94 0.75
CA ILE A 71 -7.29 -12.21 0.94
C ILE A 71 -7.17 -13.26 2.05
N ARG A 72 -6.56 -14.41 1.70
CA ARG A 72 -6.55 -15.60 2.57
C ARG A 72 -5.33 -15.70 3.49
N CYS A 73 -4.29 -14.91 3.24
CA CYS A 73 -3.12 -14.87 4.10
C CYS A 73 -3.25 -13.73 5.13
N PRO A 74 -2.45 -13.77 6.21
CA PRO A 74 -2.32 -12.63 7.11
C PRO A 74 -1.98 -11.36 6.34
N LEU A 75 -2.54 -10.23 6.78
CA LEU A 75 -2.35 -8.91 6.19
C LEU A 75 -1.86 -7.92 7.25
N LEU A 76 -0.73 -7.26 6.95
CA LEU A 76 -0.24 -6.10 7.69
C LEU A 76 -0.51 -4.82 6.90
N ALA A 77 -1.28 -3.90 7.48
CA ALA A 77 -1.51 -2.57 6.95
C ALA A 77 -0.76 -1.52 7.77
N LEU A 78 0.21 -0.82 7.17
CA LEU A 78 0.87 0.33 7.76
C LEU A 78 0.47 1.59 6.98
N TRP A 79 0.20 2.69 7.67
CA TRP A 79 -0.21 3.95 7.04
C TRP A 79 0.39 5.15 7.75
N SER A 80 0.47 6.29 7.06
CA SER A 80 0.90 7.55 7.67
C SER A 80 -0.07 7.98 8.77
N GLY A 81 0.44 8.14 9.99
CA GLY A 81 -0.32 8.62 11.15
C GLY A 81 -0.59 10.12 11.14
N GLN A 82 0.15 10.88 10.31
CA GLN A 82 0.01 12.32 10.12
C GLN A 82 -0.57 12.68 8.75
N GLY A 83 -0.88 11.66 7.94
CA GLY A 83 -1.41 11.80 6.60
C GLY A 83 -2.93 11.67 6.57
N ALA A 84 -3.52 11.98 5.41
CA ALA A 84 -4.96 12.08 5.25
C ALA A 84 -5.72 10.77 5.55
N LEU A 85 -5.08 9.60 5.39
CA LEU A 85 -5.65 8.30 5.73
C LEU A 85 -5.95 8.13 7.23
N ALA A 86 -5.28 8.88 8.11
CA ALA A 86 -5.57 8.86 9.53
C ALA A 86 -6.97 9.45 9.83
N ASP A 87 -7.43 10.39 9.02
CA ASP A 87 -8.65 11.17 9.26
C ASP A 87 -9.81 10.79 8.33
N TRP A 88 -9.53 10.57 7.03
CA TRP A 88 -10.56 10.40 5.99
C TRP A 88 -11.55 9.27 6.26
N TYR A 89 -11.10 8.23 6.95
CA TYR A 89 -11.90 7.02 7.20
C TYR A 89 -12.25 6.81 8.67
N ALA A 90 -12.12 7.85 9.50
CA ALA A 90 -12.42 7.74 10.92
C ALA A 90 -13.87 7.29 11.17
N GLY A 91 -14.83 7.74 10.34
CA GLY A 91 -16.24 7.34 10.41
C GLY A 91 -16.48 5.86 10.08
N GLU A 92 -15.62 5.28 9.26
CA GLU A 92 -15.65 3.90 8.79
C GLU A 92 -14.85 2.95 9.71
N GLY A 93 -14.26 3.46 10.80
CA GLY A 93 -13.41 2.69 11.71
C GLY A 93 -11.93 2.64 11.33
N GLY A 94 -11.51 3.52 10.42
CA GLY A 94 -10.13 3.72 9.99
C GLY A 94 -9.62 2.68 8.98
N PRO A 95 -8.33 2.75 8.60
CA PRO A 95 -7.74 1.88 7.58
C PRO A 95 -7.91 0.37 7.87
N LEU A 96 -7.81 -0.05 9.14
CA LEU A 96 -7.99 -1.46 9.50
C LEU A 96 -9.42 -1.95 9.26
N ALA A 97 -10.44 -1.12 9.46
CA ALA A 97 -11.82 -1.51 9.20
C ALA A 97 -12.07 -1.71 7.70
N LEU A 98 -11.50 -0.84 6.85
CA LEU A 98 -11.55 -1.00 5.39
C LEU A 98 -10.91 -2.33 4.96
N TRP A 99 -9.71 -2.64 5.47
CA TRP A 99 -9.01 -3.88 5.15
C TRP A 99 -9.72 -5.13 5.68
N ARG A 100 -10.41 -5.06 6.82
CA ARG A 100 -11.29 -6.16 7.30
C ARG A 100 -12.47 -6.43 6.38
N GLY A 101 -12.82 -5.49 5.51
CA GLY A 101 -13.74 -5.76 4.40
C GLY A 101 -13.19 -6.76 3.38
N TRP A 102 -11.87 -6.94 3.30
CA TRP A 102 -11.16 -7.70 2.27
C TRP A 102 -10.39 -8.93 2.78
N ALA A 103 -10.05 -8.98 4.07
CA ALA A 103 -9.29 -10.06 4.68
C ALA A 103 -9.78 -10.33 6.11
N ASP A 104 -9.51 -11.54 6.61
CA ASP A 104 -9.96 -11.96 7.96
C ASP A 104 -8.90 -11.75 9.03
N ASP A 105 -7.62 -12.00 8.71
CA ASP A 105 -6.48 -11.72 9.59
C ASP A 105 -5.82 -10.40 9.20
N VAL A 106 -6.33 -9.31 9.78
CA VAL A 106 -5.86 -7.94 9.53
C VAL A 106 -5.26 -7.34 10.78
N ARG A 107 -4.00 -6.93 10.65
CA ARG A 107 -3.21 -6.26 11.69
C ARG A 107 -2.59 -5.01 11.10
N GLY A 108 -2.16 -4.10 11.95
CA GLY A 108 -1.53 -2.88 11.47
C GLY A 108 -1.56 -1.76 12.47
N GLN A 109 -0.90 -0.66 12.11
CA GLN A 109 -0.82 0.52 12.94
C GLN A 109 -0.46 1.76 12.11
N PRO A 110 -0.81 2.97 12.60
CA PRO A 110 -0.25 4.19 12.04
C PRO A 110 1.26 4.25 12.30
N MET A 111 1.98 4.79 11.34
CA MET A 111 3.41 5.05 11.39
C MET A 111 3.65 6.55 11.57
N PRO A 112 4.66 6.95 12.37
CA PRO A 112 5.06 8.35 12.40
C PRO A 112 5.57 8.79 11.03
N GLY A 113 5.27 10.03 10.63
CA GLY A 113 5.69 10.60 9.35
C GLY A 113 4.54 10.76 8.36
N GLY A 114 4.85 11.41 7.24
CA GLY A 114 3.95 11.61 6.10
C GLY A 114 3.77 10.35 5.27
N HIS A 115 3.34 10.53 4.02
CA HIS A 115 3.09 9.43 3.09
C HIS A 115 4.32 8.53 2.89
N PHE A 116 5.51 9.13 2.86
CA PHE A 116 6.80 8.45 2.72
C PHE A 116 7.40 8.08 4.09
N PHE A 117 6.56 7.56 5.00
CA PHE A 117 7.01 7.07 6.29
C PHE A 117 8.10 5.98 6.21
N PRO A 118 8.22 5.15 5.14
CA PRO A 118 9.35 4.23 5.01
C PRO A 118 10.68 4.97 4.87
N GLU A 119 10.73 6.07 4.12
CA GLU A 119 11.91 6.94 3.98
C GLU A 119 12.21 7.70 5.28
N GLU A 120 11.18 8.11 6.03
CA GLU A 120 11.35 8.80 7.32
C GLU A 120 11.72 7.87 8.49
N ASN A 121 11.21 6.64 8.48
CA ASN A 121 11.35 5.67 9.56
C ASN A 121 11.76 4.28 9.03
N PRO A 122 12.89 4.15 8.32
CA PRO A 122 13.26 2.91 7.64
C PRO A 122 13.48 1.75 8.61
N ALA A 123 14.18 1.98 9.73
CA ALA A 123 14.44 0.95 10.73
C ALA A 123 13.14 0.40 11.35
N ARG A 124 12.27 1.30 11.82
CA ARG A 124 10.97 0.90 12.42
C ARG A 124 10.09 0.18 11.40
N THR A 125 10.05 0.65 10.16
CA THR A 125 9.29 -0.01 9.08
C THR A 125 9.83 -1.42 8.83
N ALA A 126 11.15 -1.57 8.74
CA ALA A 126 11.80 -2.87 8.56
C ALA A 126 11.55 -3.81 9.74
N ASP A 127 11.62 -3.33 10.98
CA ASP A 127 11.38 -4.13 12.19
C ASP A 127 9.94 -4.69 12.23
N LEU A 128 8.95 -3.89 11.83
CA LEU A 128 7.55 -4.32 11.77
C LEU A 128 7.32 -5.36 10.68
N LEU A 129 7.93 -5.18 9.51
CA LEU A 129 7.90 -6.17 8.45
C LEU A 129 8.58 -7.47 8.89
N ALA A 130 9.77 -7.38 9.49
CA ALA A 130 10.51 -8.53 9.99
C ALA A 130 9.74 -9.29 11.07
N GLY A 131 9.11 -8.57 12.01
CA GLY A 131 8.24 -9.15 13.02
C GLY A 131 7.06 -9.90 12.39
N PHE A 132 6.34 -9.25 11.47
CA PHE A 132 5.21 -9.85 10.78
C PHE A 132 5.59 -11.11 9.98
N PHE A 133 6.73 -11.11 9.28
CA PHE A 133 7.19 -12.28 8.53
C PHE A 133 7.77 -13.39 9.40
N SER A 134 8.19 -13.08 10.64
CA SER A 134 8.73 -14.07 11.59
C SER A 134 7.64 -14.77 12.40
N GLU A 135 6.41 -14.29 12.37
CA GLU A 135 5.26 -14.95 12.97
C GLU A 135 4.91 -16.21 12.17
N THR A 136 5.52 -17.34 12.55
CA THR A 136 5.16 -18.66 12.01
C THR A 136 3.67 -18.92 12.21
N GLY A 137 2.97 -19.22 11.10
CA GLY A 137 1.52 -19.32 11.00
C GLY A 137 0.86 -20.14 12.11
N HIS A 138 0.08 -19.45 12.95
CA HIS A 138 -0.90 -20.09 13.81
C HIS A 138 -2.21 -20.21 13.03
N GLY A 139 -2.48 -21.39 12.48
CA GLY A 139 -3.84 -21.78 12.07
C GLY A 139 -4.09 -22.04 10.58
N ILE A 140 -3.28 -22.87 9.91
CA ILE A 140 -3.90 -23.77 8.93
C ILE A 140 -4.34 -25.00 9.73
N SER A 141 -5.58 -25.00 10.21
CA SER A 141 -6.20 -26.24 10.68
C SER A 141 -6.20 -27.22 9.49
N PRO A 142 -5.67 -28.45 9.63
CA PRO A 142 -5.73 -29.42 8.55
C PRO A 142 -7.20 -29.60 8.17
N ARG A 143 -7.51 -29.43 6.88
CA ARG A 143 -8.84 -29.74 6.36
C ARG A 143 -9.23 -31.13 6.87
N SER A 144 -10.32 -31.21 7.62
CA SER A 144 -10.92 -32.49 8.01
C SER A 144 -11.10 -33.34 6.75
N GLU A 145 -10.41 -34.47 6.70
CA GLU A 145 -10.59 -35.46 5.64
C GLU A 145 -12.08 -35.84 5.60
N LEU A 146 -12.68 -35.68 4.42
CA LEU A 146 -14.02 -36.20 4.18
C LEU A 146 -13.96 -37.74 4.31
N PRO A 147 -14.92 -38.38 4.99
CA PRO A 147 -14.89 -39.83 5.15
C PRO A 147 -14.96 -40.52 3.79
N SER A 148 -14.10 -41.51 3.59
CA SER A 148 -14.10 -42.37 2.40
C SER A 148 -15.46 -43.06 2.24
N PRO A 149 -15.98 -43.18 1.00
CA PRO A 149 -17.20 -43.92 0.76
C PRO A 149 -16.94 -45.42 0.98
N SER A 150 -17.72 -46.03 1.86
CA SER A 150 -17.77 -47.48 2.03
C SER A 150 -18.25 -48.13 0.73
N LEU A 151 -17.57 -49.23 0.34
CA LEU A 151 -17.93 -50.12 -0.77
C LEU A 151 -19.33 -50.72 -0.62
#